data_AF-A0AA39DYW4-F1
#
_entry.id   AF-A0AA39DYW4-F1
#
_cell.length_a   1.000
_cell.length_b   1.000
_cell.length_c   1.000
_cell.angle_alpha   90.00
_cell.angle_beta   90.00
_cell.angle_gamma   90.00
#
_symmetry.space_group_name_H-M   'P 1'
#
loop_
_entity.id
_entity.type
_entity.pdbx_description
1 polymer ?
#
loop_
_entity_poly.entity_id
_entity_poly.type
_entity_poly.pdbx_seq_one_letter_code
_entity_poly.pdbx_strand_id
1 'polypeptide(L)'
;MVGWEDVYKVVVAMLPLYVALVLGYGSVKWWRIFTPDQCDAINRLVCYFTLPLFTFEFTAHVDPFKMNYLFIGADAISKLIIVLVLALWAKCSSKGSYCWSITSFSLATLTNALVVGVPLIKAMYGQLGVDLVVQSSVVQAIIWLTLLLFVLEFRRTGTGISSNTTMEDSGVIEVEPGKDLETNEVVVSTRLSFWSLMRKVWLKLAHNPNSYACIIGITWAFIANRWHFEMPSIMEGSILIMSRAGTGTAMFSMGLFMATQEKIIACGTTLTVFGMVLRFIAGPAAMAIGAIAVGLHGDVLRIAIIQAALPQSITSFIYAKEYGLHADVLSTAVIFGMIVSLPLLVGYYAVLEFLN
;
A
#
# COMPACT_ATOMS: atom_id res chain seq x y z
N MET A 1 2.56 11.96 28.94
CA MET A 1 3.65 12.84 28.45
C MET A 1 4.74 11.89 28.04
N VAL A 2 4.93 11.74 26.74
CA VAL A 2 5.98 10.89 26.15
C VAL A 2 7.32 11.26 26.78
N GLY A 3 7.88 10.34 27.55
CA GLY A 3 9.21 10.53 28.14
C GLY A 3 10.30 10.31 27.10
N TRP A 4 11.52 10.75 27.41
CA TRP A 4 12.70 10.38 26.61
C TRP A 4 12.88 8.85 26.53
N GLU A 5 12.44 8.13 27.57
CA GLU A 5 12.42 6.67 27.59
C GLU A 5 11.50 6.06 26.52
N ASP A 6 10.35 6.68 26.24
CA ASP A 6 9.40 6.17 25.25
C ASP A 6 9.89 6.44 23.82
N VAL A 7 10.48 7.61 23.59
CA VAL A 7 11.19 7.89 22.34
C VAL A 7 12.35 6.91 22.15
N TYR A 8 13.10 6.61 23.21
CA TYR A 8 14.18 5.63 23.17
C TYR A 8 13.67 4.23 22.81
N LYS A 9 12.55 3.76 23.40
CA LYS A 9 11.93 2.46 23.02
C LYS A 9 11.56 2.41 21.54
N VAL A 10 10.99 3.50 21.01
CA VAL A 10 10.66 3.61 19.58
C VAL A 10 11.91 3.53 18.71
N VAL A 11 12.95 4.28 19.06
CA VAL A 11 14.23 4.26 18.31
C VAL A 11 14.87 2.89 18.39
N VAL A 12 14.87 2.23 19.54
CA VAL A 12 15.41 0.86 19.71
C VAL A 12 14.65 -0.15 18.86
N ALA A 13 13.33 -0.03 18.76
CA ALA A 13 12.53 -0.91 17.92
C ALA A 13 12.76 -0.67 16.42
N MET A 14 13.00 0.58 16.01
CA MET A 14 13.08 0.98 14.60
C MET A 14 14.49 0.94 14.03
N LEU A 15 15.51 1.26 14.82
CA LEU A 15 16.90 1.34 14.36
C LEU A 15 17.38 0.05 13.65
N PRO A 16 17.09 -1.18 14.15
CA PRO A 16 17.49 -2.41 13.47
C PRO A 16 16.91 -2.53 12.05
N LEU A 17 15.69 -2.05 11.83
CA LEU A 17 15.06 -2.05 10.51
C LEU A 17 15.81 -1.12 9.55
N TYR A 18 16.16 0.08 10.00
CA TYR A 18 16.95 1.01 9.20
C TYR A 18 18.38 0.53 8.95
N VAL A 19 18.98 -0.20 9.90
CA VAL A 19 20.27 -0.86 9.68
C VAL A 19 20.16 -1.87 8.53
N ALA A 20 19.15 -2.73 8.53
CA ALA A 20 18.92 -3.68 7.43
C ALA A 20 18.73 -2.97 6.08
N LEU A 21 17.99 -1.86 6.06
CA LEU A 21 17.82 -1.02 4.87
C LEU A 21 19.14 -0.43 4.37
N VAL A 22 19.96 0.12 5.26
CA VAL A 22 21.28 0.68 4.90
C VAL A 22 22.22 -0.40 4.40
N LEU A 23 22.20 -1.59 4.99
CA LEU A 23 22.96 -2.74 4.49
C LEU A 23 22.53 -3.13 3.08
N GLY A 24 21.22 -3.18 2.82
CA GLY A 24 20.66 -3.41 1.48
C GLY A 24 21.13 -2.36 0.48
N TYR A 25 20.99 -1.09 0.83
CA TYR A 25 21.43 0.02 -0.02
C TYR A 25 22.95 -0.02 -0.31
N GLY A 26 23.76 -0.19 0.73
CA GLY A 26 25.21 -0.23 0.67
C GLY A 26 25.74 -1.41 -0.13
N SER A 27 25.06 -2.56 -0.07
CA SER A 27 25.44 -3.77 -0.82
C SER A 27 25.45 -3.56 -2.33
N VAL A 28 24.61 -2.67 -2.85
CA VAL A 28 24.57 -2.35 -4.28
C VAL A 28 25.43 -1.11 -4.57
N LYS A 29 25.24 -0.02 -3.82
CA LYS A 29 25.82 1.28 -4.18
C LYS A 29 27.29 1.44 -3.76
N TRP A 30 27.66 0.92 -2.59
CA TRP A 30 28.98 1.14 -1.99
C TRP A 30 29.90 -0.07 -2.17
N TRP A 31 29.41 -1.26 -1.83
CA TRP A 31 30.18 -2.49 -1.87
C TRP A 31 30.09 -3.23 -3.21
N ARG A 32 29.09 -2.89 -4.06
CA ARG A 32 28.85 -3.52 -5.37
C ARG A 32 28.84 -5.06 -5.32
N ILE A 33 28.29 -5.61 -4.26
CA ILE A 33 28.15 -7.06 -4.02
C ILE A 33 27.12 -7.66 -4.97
N PHE A 34 25.99 -6.97 -5.15
CA PHE A 34 24.88 -7.48 -5.96
C PHE A 34 24.73 -6.73 -7.28
N THR A 35 24.50 -7.49 -8.36
CA THR A 35 24.06 -6.96 -9.66
C THR A 35 22.54 -6.70 -9.66
N PRO A 36 22.01 -5.91 -10.62
CA PRO A 36 20.57 -5.67 -10.72
C PRO A 36 19.75 -6.97 -10.85
N ASP A 37 20.23 -7.96 -11.59
CA ASP A 37 19.56 -9.26 -11.76
C ASP A 37 19.53 -10.05 -10.45
N GLN A 38 20.62 -10.00 -9.67
CA GLN A 38 20.66 -10.60 -8.34
C GLN A 38 19.74 -9.88 -7.36
N CYS A 39 19.61 -8.55 -7.47
CA CYS A 39 18.63 -7.79 -6.67
C CYS A 39 17.20 -8.22 -7.00
N ASP A 40 16.87 -8.45 -8.27
CA ASP A 40 15.55 -8.97 -8.67
C ASP A 40 15.31 -10.37 -8.09
N ALA A 41 16.30 -11.26 -8.14
CA ALA A 41 16.21 -12.59 -7.54
C ALA A 41 15.96 -12.54 -6.02
N ILE A 42 16.68 -11.68 -5.29
CA ILE A 42 16.47 -11.47 -3.85
C ILE A 42 15.07 -10.91 -3.59
N ASN A 43 14.63 -9.93 -4.38
CA ASN A 43 13.29 -9.36 -4.24
C ASN A 43 12.20 -10.41 -4.49
N ARG A 44 12.38 -11.31 -5.46
CA ARG A 44 11.47 -12.44 -5.69
C ARG A 44 11.44 -13.40 -4.49
N LEU A 45 12.60 -13.76 -3.93
CA LEU A 45 12.65 -14.56 -2.71
C LEU A 45 11.82 -13.91 -1.59
N VAL A 46 12.00 -12.61 -1.39
CA VAL A 46 11.29 -11.86 -0.35
C VAL A 46 9.79 -11.80 -0.62
N CYS A 47 9.40 -11.47 -1.85
CA CYS A 47 8.00 -11.31 -2.24
C CYS A 47 7.22 -12.63 -2.30
N TYR A 48 7.84 -13.75 -2.68
CA TYR A 48 7.14 -15.03 -2.85
C TYR A 48 7.22 -15.94 -1.62
N PHE A 49 8.19 -15.74 -0.72
CA PHE A 49 8.38 -16.63 0.43
C PHE A 49 8.33 -15.89 1.76
N THR A 50 9.24 -14.94 2.01
CA THR A 50 9.35 -14.35 3.35
C THR A 50 8.16 -13.46 3.71
N LEU A 51 7.74 -12.55 2.82
CA LEU A 51 6.63 -11.63 3.07
C LEU A 51 5.26 -12.32 3.15
N PRO A 52 4.93 -13.31 2.30
CA PRO A 52 3.70 -14.07 2.45
C PRO A 52 3.63 -14.82 3.77
N LEU A 53 4.69 -15.51 4.17
CA LEU A 53 4.71 -16.24 5.44
C LEU A 53 4.70 -15.31 6.65
N PHE A 54 5.38 -14.16 6.56
CA PHE A 54 5.28 -13.07 7.53
C PHE A 54 3.85 -12.54 7.67
N THR A 55 3.18 -12.28 6.54
CA THR A 55 1.80 -11.81 6.52
C THR A 55 0.83 -12.86 7.08
N PHE A 56 1.04 -14.12 6.71
CA PHE A 56 0.28 -15.24 7.23
C PHE A 56 0.44 -15.37 8.74
N GLU A 57 1.66 -15.34 9.27
CA GLU A 57 1.93 -15.43 10.71
C GLU A 57 1.11 -14.40 11.48
N PHE A 58 1.15 -13.12 11.07
CA PHE A 58 0.35 -12.09 11.74
C PHE A 58 -1.15 -12.33 11.60
N THR A 59 -1.61 -12.68 10.39
CA THR A 59 -3.05 -12.82 10.12
C THR A 59 -3.65 -14.04 10.83
N ALA A 60 -2.91 -15.15 10.92
CA ALA A 60 -3.35 -16.40 11.52
C ALA A 60 -3.59 -16.29 13.03
N HIS A 61 -2.91 -15.35 13.70
CA HIS A 61 -3.04 -15.10 15.14
C HIS A 61 -4.08 -14.02 15.50
N VAL A 62 -4.74 -13.43 14.50
CA VAL A 62 -5.87 -12.51 14.76
C VAL A 62 -7.06 -13.31 15.26
N ASP A 63 -7.85 -12.73 16.18
CA ASP A 63 -9.19 -13.20 16.52
C ASP A 63 -10.23 -12.41 15.71
N PRO A 64 -10.79 -12.99 14.62
CA PRO A 64 -11.74 -12.28 13.76
C PRO A 64 -13.05 -11.89 14.49
N PHE A 65 -13.37 -12.56 15.60
CA PHE A 65 -14.58 -12.32 16.37
C PHE A 65 -14.44 -11.18 17.38
N LYS A 66 -13.20 -10.77 17.69
CA LYS A 66 -12.89 -9.64 18.60
C LYS A 66 -12.34 -8.43 17.88
N MET A 67 -12.46 -8.37 16.55
CA MET A 67 -12.02 -7.23 15.77
C MET A 67 -12.75 -5.95 16.19
N ASN A 68 -12.02 -4.84 16.25
CA ASN A 68 -12.61 -3.54 16.58
C ASN A 68 -13.36 -2.97 15.37
N TYR A 69 -14.67 -3.16 15.30
CA TYR A 69 -15.49 -2.71 14.17
C TYR A 69 -15.52 -1.18 14.00
N LEU A 70 -15.42 -0.42 15.10
CA LEU A 70 -15.33 1.05 15.03
C LEU A 70 -14.04 1.47 14.33
N PHE A 71 -12.93 0.79 14.60
CA PHE A 71 -11.67 1.01 13.91
C PHE A 71 -11.76 0.71 12.40
N ILE A 72 -12.41 -0.39 12.01
CA ILE A 72 -12.64 -0.72 10.59
C ILE A 72 -13.55 0.32 9.94
N GLY A 73 -14.61 0.75 10.65
CA GLY A 73 -15.51 1.80 10.20
C GLY A 73 -14.80 3.14 9.99
N ALA A 74 -13.94 3.55 10.93
CA ALA A 74 -13.10 4.74 10.81
C ALA A 74 -12.21 4.70 9.57
N ASP A 75 -11.56 3.56 9.33
CA ASP A 75 -10.70 3.34 8.16
C ASP A 75 -11.50 3.44 6.85
N ALA A 76 -12.71 2.86 6.81
CA ALA A 76 -13.60 2.95 5.65
C ALA A 76 -14.09 4.38 5.39
N ILE A 77 -14.48 5.11 6.44
CA ILE A 77 -14.92 6.51 6.33
C ILE A 77 -13.76 7.40 5.89
N SER A 78 -12.56 7.22 6.44
CA SER A 78 -11.36 7.94 6.02
C SER A 78 -11.11 7.81 4.51
N LYS A 79 -11.20 6.58 4.00
CA LYS A 79 -11.04 6.32 2.56
C LYS A 79 -12.18 6.89 1.72
N LEU A 80 -13.42 6.85 2.21
CA LEU A 80 -14.56 7.49 1.57
C LEU A 80 -14.35 9.01 1.46
N ILE A 81 -13.90 9.66 2.53
CA ILE A 81 -13.57 11.09 2.56
C ILE A 81 -12.52 11.41 1.50
N ILE A 82 -11.43 10.64 1.46
CA ILE A 82 -10.36 10.82 0.46
C ILE A 82 -10.92 10.68 -0.97
N VAL A 83 -11.74 9.66 -1.23
CA VAL A 83 -12.36 9.47 -2.56
C VAL A 83 -13.27 10.64 -2.94
N LEU A 84 -14.10 11.13 -2.01
CA LEU A 84 -14.99 12.27 -2.26
C LEU A 84 -14.21 13.55 -2.54
N VAL A 85 -13.17 13.85 -1.75
CA VAL A 85 -12.31 15.02 -1.96
C VAL A 85 -11.59 14.93 -3.31
N LEU A 86 -11.08 13.76 -3.69
CA LEU A 86 -10.41 13.55 -4.97
C LEU A 86 -11.38 13.61 -6.15
N ALA A 87 -12.63 13.17 -5.98
CA ALA A 87 -13.67 13.28 -7.00
C ALA A 87 -14.08 14.74 -7.23
N LEU A 88 -14.25 15.51 -6.15
CA LEU A 88 -14.51 16.95 -6.23
C LEU A 88 -13.32 17.69 -6.85
N TRP A 89 -12.09 17.36 -6.47
CA TRP A 89 -10.89 17.95 -7.07
C TRP A 89 -10.78 17.64 -8.57
N ALA A 90 -11.06 16.40 -8.98
CA ALA A 90 -11.08 16.02 -10.39
C ALA A 90 -12.18 16.73 -11.20
N LYS A 91 -13.32 17.08 -10.58
CA LYS A 91 -14.42 17.78 -11.24
C LYS A 91 -14.22 19.30 -11.28
N CYS A 92 -13.62 19.88 -10.24
CA CYS A 92 -13.54 21.34 -10.06
C CYS A 92 -12.18 21.94 -10.47
N SER A 93 -11.14 21.14 -10.69
CA SER A 93 -9.81 21.65 -11.03
C SER A 93 -9.39 21.22 -12.43
N SER A 94 -8.87 22.16 -13.22
CA SER A 94 -8.22 21.86 -14.51
C SER A 94 -6.95 21.00 -14.37
N LYS A 95 -6.38 20.91 -13.16
CA LYS A 95 -5.22 20.06 -12.83
C LYS A 95 -5.62 18.67 -12.34
N GLY A 96 -6.90 18.45 -12.04
CA GLY A 96 -7.42 17.17 -11.57
C GLY A 96 -7.64 16.22 -12.74
N SER A 97 -7.00 15.04 -12.70
CA SER A 97 -7.21 13.97 -13.68
C SER A 97 -7.48 12.67 -12.96
N TYR A 98 -8.26 11.79 -13.58
CA TYR A 98 -8.53 10.44 -13.07
C TYR A 98 -7.25 9.68 -12.67
N CYS A 99 -6.18 9.81 -13.47
CA CYS A 99 -4.87 9.24 -13.15
C CYS A 99 -4.29 9.81 -11.86
N TRP A 100 -4.35 11.14 -11.69
CA TRP A 100 -3.88 11.81 -10.48
C TRP A 100 -4.74 11.50 -9.25
N SER A 101 -6.04 11.22 -9.42
CA SER A 101 -6.89 10.76 -8.33
C SER A 101 -6.46 9.36 -7.84
N ILE A 102 -6.14 8.43 -8.74
CA ILE A 102 -5.65 7.10 -8.35
C ILE A 102 -4.30 7.21 -7.63
N THR A 103 -3.36 7.99 -8.19
CA THR A 103 -2.05 8.23 -7.57
C THR A 103 -2.19 8.87 -6.20
N SER A 104 -3.02 9.91 -6.07
CA SER A 104 -3.25 10.61 -4.79
C SER A 104 -3.92 9.71 -3.75
N PHE A 105 -4.89 8.89 -4.17
CA PHE A 105 -5.52 7.89 -3.29
C PHE A 105 -4.49 6.87 -2.79
N SER A 106 -3.65 6.35 -3.69
CA SER A 106 -2.58 5.41 -3.35
C SER A 106 -1.59 6.02 -2.36
N LEU A 107 -1.18 7.28 -2.57
CA LEU A 107 -0.27 8.00 -1.67
C LEU A 107 -0.89 8.26 -0.29
N ALA A 108 -2.19 8.54 -0.21
CA ALA A 108 -2.84 8.83 1.05
C ALA A 108 -3.14 7.55 1.87
N THR A 109 -3.35 6.40 1.22
CA THR A 109 -3.96 5.22 1.87
C THR A 109 -3.07 4.00 2.01
N LEU A 110 -2.08 3.78 1.13
CA LEU A 110 -1.34 2.52 1.08
C LEU A 110 -0.08 2.57 1.93
N THR A 111 -0.21 2.07 3.15
CA THR A 111 0.84 2.12 4.18
C THR A 111 1.68 0.83 4.23
N ASN A 112 2.92 0.94 4.70
CA ASN A 112 3.76 -0.21 5.07
C ASN A 112 3.45 -0.69 6.51
N ALA A 113 2.22 -1.16 6.71
CA ALA A 113 1.67 -1.50 8.03
C ALA A 113 2.43 -2.62 8.74
N LEU A 114 2.69 -3.74 8.07
CA LEU A 114 3.23 -4.93 8.75
C LEU A 114 4.74 -4.83 9.02
N VAL A 115 5.53 -4.37 8.04
CA VAL A 115 7.01 -4.35 8.19
C VAL A 115 7.45 -3.23 9.13
N VAL A 116 6.90 -2.03 8.96
CA VAL A 116 7.29 -0.84 9.76
C VAL A 116 6.29 -0.55 10.87
N GLY A 117 4.99 -0.68 10.61
CA GLY A 117 3.96 -0.34 11.58
C GLY A 117 3.93 -1.24 12.80
N VAL A 118 4.06 -2.56 12.65
CA VAL A 118 4.00 -3.48 13.80
C VAL A 118 5.10 -3.21 14.83
N PRO A 119 6.41 -3.20 14.48
CA PRO A 119 7.46 -2.92 15.46
C PRO A 119 7.32 -1.55 16.13
N LEU A 120 6.97 -0.53 15.33
CA LEU A 120 6.79 0.84 15.80
C LEU A 120 5.64 0.94 16.81
N ILE A 121 4.45 0.53 16.41
CA ILE A 121 3.24 0.66 17.21
C ILE A 121 3.32 -0.27 18.44
N LYS A 122 3.98 -1.42 18.34
CA LYS A 122 4.26 -2.28 19.50
C LYS A 122 5.10 -1.57 20.55
N ALA A 123 6.10 -0.79 20.14
CA ALA A 123 6.94 -0.03 21.06
C ALA A 123 6.18 1.11 21.75
N MET A 124 5.15 1.66 21.11
CA MET A 124 4.38 2.81 21.59
C MET A 124 3.16 2.42 22.43
N TYR A 125 2.41 1.42 21.97
CA TYR A 125 1.10 1.05 22.51
C TYR A 125 0.97 -0.44 22.85
N GLY A 126 2.05 -1.22 22.77
CA GLY A 126 2.06 -2.64 23.12
C GLY A 126 1.22 -3.51 22.19
N GLN A 127 0.67 -4.60 22.73
CA GLN A 127 -0.04 -5.62 21.95
C GLN A 127 -1.35 -5.10 21.34
N LEU A 128 -2.07 -4.23 22.04
CA LEU A 128 -3.31 -3.62 21.52
C LEU A 128 -3.06 -2.92 20.18
N GLY A 129 -1.94 -2.22 20.05
CA GLY A 129 -1.58 -1.56 18.81
C GLY A 129 -1.18 -2.55 17.70
N VAL A 130 -0.52 -3.66 18.04
CA VAL A 130 -0.23 -4.73 17.07
C VAL A 130 -1.53 -5.29 16.50
N ASP A 131 -2.49 -5.62 17.36
CA ASP A 131 -3.75 -6.24 16.95
C ASP A 131 -4.53 -5.32 15.97
N LEU A 132 -4.58 -4.02 16.26
CA LEU A 132 -5.23 -3.02 15.40
C LEU A 132 -4.53 -2.87 14.04
N VAL A 133 -3.20 -2.80 14.03
CA VAL A 133 -2.40 -2.67 12.79
C VAL A 133 -2.56 -3.90 11.91
N VAL A 134 -2.50 -5.09 12.49
CA VAL A 134 -2.67 -6.35 11.76
C VAL A 134 -4.10 -6.43 11.22
N GLN A 135 -5.11 -6.18 12.05
CA GLN A 135 -6.51 -6.09 11.62
C GLN A 135 -6.68 -5.15 10.41
N SER A 136 -6.10 -3.94 10.47
CA SER A 136 -6.17 -2.98 9.38
C SER A 136 -5.48 -3.49 8.11
N SER A 137 -4.32 -4.14 8.27
CA SER A 137 -3.55 -4.68 7.14
C SER A 137 -4.31 -5.77 6.39
N VAL A 138 -5.08 -6.60 7.10
CA VAL A 138 -5.93 -7.65 6.50
C VAL A 138 -7.05 -7.02 5.68
N VAL A 139 -7.74 -6.03 6.25
CA VAL A 139 -8.79 -5.27 5.53
C VAL A 139 -8.20 -4.54 4.31
N GLN A 140 -7.00 -3.98 4.45
CA GLN A 140 -6.28 -3.33 3.35
C GLN A 140 -5.91 -4.29 2.22
N ALA A 141 -5.43 -5.49 2.55
CA ALA A 141 -5.03 -6.48 1.56
C ALA A 141 -6.24 -7.09 0.82
N ILE A 142 -7.35 -7.34 1.52
CA ILE A 142 -8.51 -8.03 0.95
C ILE A 142 -9.46 -7.05 0.26
N ILE A 143 -9.81 -5.95 0.91
CA ILE A 143 -10.84 -5.02 0.40
C ILE A 143 -10.19 -3.91 -0.42
N TRP A 144 -9.31 -3.14 0.22
CA TRP A 144 -8.81 -1.90 -0.39
C TRP A 144 -7.88 -2.16 -1.59
N LEU A 145 -7.06 -3.21 -1.52
CA LEU A 145 -6.21 -3.57 -2.65
C LEU A 145 -7.02 -4.12 -3.83
N THR A 146 -8.07 -4.90 -3.58
CA THR A 146 -8.99 -5.37 -4.63
C THR A 146 -9.66 -4.20 -5.34
N LEU A 147 -10.14 -3.22 -4.58
CA LEU A 147 -10.75 -2.00 -5.13
C LEU A 147 -9.74 -1.19 -5.96
N LEU A 148 -8.51 -1.03 -5.46
CA LEU A 148 -7.45 -0.35 -6.20
C LEU A 148 -7.12 -1.07 -7.52
N LEU A 149 -6.93 -2.39 -7.47
CA LEU A 149 -6.65 -3.20 -8.65
C LEU A 149 -7.79 -3.16 -9.65
N PHE A 150 -9.03 -3.16 -9.18
CA PHE A 150 -10.20 -2.97 -10.04
C PHE A 150 -10.14 -1.63 -10.77
N VAL A 151 -9.88 -0.54 -10.06
CA VAL A 151 -9.75 0.81 -10.64
C VAL A 151 -8.59 0.89 -11.63
N LEU A 152 -7.45 0.27 -11.31
CA LEU A 152 -6.28 0.23 -12.20
C LEU A 152 -6.54 -0.59 -13.47
N GLU A 153 -7.19 -1.75 -13.35
CA GLU A 153 -7.55 -2.61 -14.47
C GLU A 153 -8.58 -1.93 -15.37
N PHE A 154 -9.60 -1.32 -14.77
CA PHE A 154 -10.61 -0.53 -15.48
C PHE A 154 -9.95 0.59 -16.29
N ARG A 155 -9.02 1.34 -15.68
CA ARG A 155 -8.25 2.37 -16.39
C ARG A 155 -7.47 1.79 -17.56
N ARG A 156 -6.71 0.71 -17.34
CA ARG A 156 -5.89 0.07 -18.37
C ARG A 156 -6.72 -0.37 -19.57
N THR A 157 -7.90 -0.96 -19.33
CA THR A 157 -8.83 -1.31 -20.41
C THR A 157 -9.41 -0.10 -21.11
N GLY A 158 -9.72 0.98 -20.38
CA GLY A 158 -10.19 2.23 -20.98
C GLY A 158 -9.14 2.88 -21.90
N THR A 159 -7.88 2.93 -21.47
CA THR A 159 -6.77 3.45 -22.28
C THR A 159 -6.47 2.55 -23.50
N GLY A 160 -6.53 1.22 -23.33
CA GLY A 160 -6.27 0.27 -24.42
C GLY A 160 -7.33 0.30 -25.54
N ILE A 161 -8.56 0.73 -25.23
CA ILE A 161 -9.59 0.96 -26.24
C ILE A 161 -9.29 2.24 -27.03
N SER A 162 -8.91 3.34 -26.36
CA SER A 162 -8.56 4.60 -27.04
C SER A 162 -7.29 4.52 -27.90
N SER A 163 -6.31 3.67 -27.56
CA SER A 163 -5.10 3.47 -28.37
C SER A 163 -5.33 2.62 -29.62
N ASN A 164 -6.30 1.70 -29.60
CA ASN A 164 -6.62 0.89 -30.78
C ASN A 164 -7.42 1.66 -31.82
N THR A 165 -8.18 2.69 -31.43
CA THR A 165 -8.89 3.58 -32.37
C THR A 165 -7.94 4.54 -33.10
N THR A 166 -6.69 4.70 -32.64
CA THR A 166 -5.73 5.65 -33.23
C THR A 166 -4.65 4.98 -34.12
N MET A 167 -4.68 3.66 -34.30
CA MET A 167 -3.67 2.93 -35.09
C MET A 167 -4.18 2.29 -36.39
N GLU A 168 -5.42 2.56 -36.83
CA GLU A 168 -5.94 2.07 -38.12
C GLU A 168 -5.97 3.11 -39.25
N ASP A 169 -5.44 4.33 -39.08
CA ASP A 169 -5.37 5.30 -40.18
C ASP A 169 -3.94 5.72 -40.52
N SER A 170 -3.22 4.81 -41.18
CA SER A 170 -2.00 5.10 -41.94
C SER A 170 -1.86 4.05 -43.05
N GLY A 171 -2.90 3.96 -43.89
CA GLY A 171 -2.92 3.14 -45.11
C GLY A 171 -3.31 4.02 -46.29
N VAL A 172 -2.34 4.30 -47.15
CA VAL A 172 -2.49 5.04 -48.41
C VAL A 172 -3.60 4.44 -49.29
N ILE A 173 -4.64 5.22 -49.64
CA ILE A 173 -5.49 4.96 -50.81
C ILE A 173 -5.83 6.26 -51.53
N GLU A 174 -5.67 6.22 -52.85
CA GLU A 174 -5.85 7.27 -53.86
C GLU A 174 -7.27 7.85 -53.93
N VAL A 175 -7.33 9.07 -54.48
CA VAL A 175 -8.52 9.89 -54.68
C VAL A 175 -9.40 9.35 -55.83
N GLU A 176 -10.70 9.18 -55.61
CA GLU A 176 -11.75 9.47 -56.59
C GLU A 176 -13.02 10.03 -55.90
N PRO A 177 -13.76 10.99 -56.50
CA PRO A 177 -14.88 11.67 -55.84
C PRO A 177 -16.25 11.12 -56.27
N GLY A 178 -17.17 10.91 -55.32
CA GLY A 178 -18.59 10.75 -55.67
C GLY A 178 -19.54 10.27 -54.56
N LYS A 179 -20.40 11.19 -54.10
CA LYS A 179 -21.78 11.03 -53.57
C LYS A 179 -22.01 10.43 -52.17
N ASP A 180 -22.38 11.34 -51.27
CA ASP A 180 -23.44 11.31 -50.24
C ASP A 180 -24.08 9.95 -49.91
N LEU A 181 -23.83 9.43 -48.70
CA LEU A 181 -24.85 8.76 -47.90
C LEU A 181 -24.45 8.68 -46.43
N GLU A 182 -25.29 9.27 -45.59
CA GLU A 182 -25.22 9.28 -44.13
C GLU A 182 -25.00 7.85 -43.58
N THR A 183 -23.91 7.64 -42.84
CA THR A 183 -23.78 6.46 -41.99
C THR A 183 -23.51 6.93 -40.57
N ASN A 184 -24.54 6.82 -39.73
CA ASN A 184 -24.44 6.96 -38.29
C ASN A 184 -23.28 6.11 -37.77
N GLU A 185 -22.20 6.75 -37.31
CA GLU A 185 -21.23 6.10 -36.44
C GLU A 185 -21.93 5.76 -35.12
N VAL A 186 -22.50 4.57 -35.06
CA VAL A 186 -22.83 3.93 -33.80
C VAL A 186 -21.51 3.68 -33.11
N VAL A 187 -21.13 4.58 -32.20
CA VAL A 187 -20.08 4.38 -31.21
C VAL A 187 -20.49 3.17 -30.39
N VAL A 188 -20.08 1.97 -30.83
CA VAL A 188 -20.18 0.74 -30.05
C VAL A 188 -19.14 0.87 -28.94
N SER A 189 -19.53 1.58 -27.87
CA SER A 189 -18.91 1.45 -26.56
C SER A 189 -19.20 0.02 -26.11
N THR A 190 -18.33 -0.94 -26.47
CA THR A 190 -18.40 -2.30 -25.96
C THR A 190 -18.15 -2.23 -24.46
N ARG A 191 -19.23 -2.06 -23.69
CA ARG A 191 -19.22 -2.04 -22.23
C ARG A 191 -18.70 -3.41 -21.81
N LEU A 192 -17.41 -3.48 -21.47
CA LEU A 192 -16.83 -4.69 -20.89
C LEU A 192 -17.75 -5.13 -19.75
N SER A 193 -18.17 -6.40 -19.78
CA SER A 193 -18.98 -6.95 -18.70
C SER A 193 -18.23 -6.76 -17.38
N PHE A 194 -18.85 -6.10 -16.40
CA PHE A 194 -18.27 -5.91 -15.06
C PHE A 194 -17.71 -7.23 -14.49
N TRP A 195 -18.36 -8.34 -14.82
CA TRP A 195 -17.92 -9.69 -14.47
C TRP A 195 -16.56 -10.07 -15.05
N SER A 196 -16.25 -9.72 -16.30
CA SER A 196 -14.97 -10.07 -16.92
C SER A 196 -13.82 -9.26 -16.33
N LEU A 197 -14.06 -7.98 -16.01
CA LEU A 197 -13.12 -7.13 -15.27
C LEU A 197 -12.88 -7.68 -13.87
N MET A 198 -13.96 -8.00 -13.14
CA MET A 198 -13.84 -8.56 -11.80
C MET A 198 -13.11 -9.91 -11.80
N ARG A 199 -13.35 -10.77 -12.80
CA ARG A 199 -12.62 -12.03 -12.96
C ARG A 199 -11.11 -11.82 -13.14
N LYS A 200 -10.70 -10.84 -13.95
CA LYS A 200 -9.27 -10.49 -14.13
C LYS A 200 -8.65 -9.97 -12.82
N VAL A 201 -9.36 -9.10 -12.11
CA VAL A 201 -8.91 -8.53 -10.84
C VAL A 201 -8.75 -9.64 -9.79
N TRP A 202 -9.73 -10.53 -9.68
CA TRP A 202 -9.67 -11.65 -8.75
C TRP A 202 -8.53 -12.61 -9.09
N LEU A 203 -8.30 -12.89 -10.38
CA LEU A 203 -7.17 -13.72 -10.81
C LEU A 203 -5.82 -13.07 -10.45
N LYS A 204 -5.68 -11.75 -10.64
CA LYS A 204 -4.47 -11.01 -10.24
C LYS A 204 -4.28 -10.97 -8.73
N LEU A 205 -5.36 -10.80 -7.98
CA LEU A 205 -5.34 -10.85 -6.52
C LEU A 205 -4.92 -12.24 -6.03
N ALA A 206 -5.45 -13.31 -6.63
CA ALA A 206 -5.09 -14.69 -6.31
C ALA A 206 -3.61 -15.00 -6.64
N HIS A 207 -3.03 -14.34 -7.64
CA HIS A 207 -1.61 -14.45 -7.95
C HIS A 207 -0.73 -13.54 -7.09
N ASN A 208 -1.30 -12.60 -6.31
CA ASN A 208 -0.51 -11.78 -5.38
C ASN A 208 -0.15 -12.61 -4.13
N PRO A 209 1.14 -12.80 -3.85
CA PRO A 209 1.58 -13.60 -2.71
C PRO A 209 1.08 -13.15 -1.35
N ASN A 210 1.07 -11.85 -1.10
CA ASN A 210 0.60 -11.29 0.16
C ASN A 210 -0.93 -11.40 0.29
N SER A 211 -1.66 -11.25 -0.81
CA SER A 211 -3.12 -11.35 -0.81
C SER A 211 -3.60 -12.76 -0.51
N TYR A 212 -3.06 -13.79 -1.16
CA TYR A 212 -3.43 -15.16 -0.81
C TYR A 212 -2.97 -15.52 0.61
N ALA A 213 -1.82 -15.03 1.07
CA ALA A 213 -1.37 -15.26 2.45
C ALA A 213 -2.33 -14.67 3.48
N CYS A 214 -2.84 -13.46 3.26
CA CYS A 214 -3.91 -12.87 4.08
C CYS A 214 -5.18 -13.72 4.04
N ILE A 215 -5.60 -14.19 2.86
CA ILE A 215 -6.84 -14.99 2.72
C ILE A 215 -6.69 -16.32 3.46
N ILE A 216 -5.60 -17.06 3.25
CA ILE A 216 -5.36 -18.32 3.94
C ILE A 216 -5.22 -18.07 5.46
N GLY A 217 -4.51 -17.02 5.85
CA GLY A 217 -4.33 -16.64 7.25
C GLY A 217 -5.65 -16.32 7.94
N ILE A 218 -6.53 -15.53 7.32
CA ILE A 218 -7.81 -15.17 7.93
C ILE A 218 -8.76 -16.36 7.95
N THR A 219 -8.77 -17.20 6.90
CA THR A 219 -9.54 -18.45 6.88
C THR A 219 -9.08 -19.38 8.01
N TRP A 220 -7.76 -19.50 8.22
CA TRP A 220 -7.20 -20.23 9.34
C TRP A 220 -7.66 -19.64 10.68
N ALA A 221 -7.52 -18.32 10.87
CA ALA A 221 -7.93 -17.62 12.08
C ALA A 221 -9.42 -17.84 12.40
N PHE A 222 -10.31 -17.82 11.41
CA PHE A 222 -11.72 -18.13 11.61
C PHE A 222 -11.93 -19.58 12.10
N ILE A 223 -11.28 -20.55 11.47
CA ILE A 223 -11.40 -21.97 11.83
C ILE A 223 -10.82 -22.20 13.24
N ALA A 224 -9.61 -21.71 13.48
CA ALA A 224 -8.90 -21.86 14.74
C ALA A 224 -9.68 -21.25 15.91
N ASN A 225 -10.19 -20.02 15.79
CA ASN A 225 -10.96 -19.38 16.86
C ASN A 225 -12.36 -19.98 17.03
N ARG A 226 -12.99 -20.46 15.94
CA ARG A 226 -14.35 -21.05 16.00
C ARG A 226 -14.37 -22.41 16.70
N TRP A 227 -13.35 -23.22 16.46
CA TRP A 227 -13.21 -24.58 17.00
C TRP A 227 -12.16 -24.69 18.13
N HIS A 228 -11.59 -23.58 18.56
CA HIS A 228 -10.49 -23.53 19.54
C HIS A 228 -9.34 -24.47 19.19
N PHE A 229 -8.97 -24.50 17.91
CA PHE A 229 -7.88 -25.30 17.39
C PHE A 229 -6.56 -24.52 17.48
N GLU A 230 -5.56 -25.09 18.15
CA GLU A 230 -4.21 -24.54 18.18
C GLU A 230 -3.41 -25.00 16.96
N MET A 231 -2.53 -24.13 16.46
CA MET A 231 -1.69 -24.48 15.31
C MET A 231 -0.69 -25.58 15.69
N PRO A 232 -0.60 -26.68 14.93
CA PRO A 232 0.37 -27.72 15.23
C PRO A 232 1.78 -27.15 15.21
N SER A 233 2.58 -27.50 16.23
CA SER A 233 3.93 -26.95 16.44
C SER A 233 4.87 -27.14 15.24
N ILE A 234 4.69 -28.21 14.46
CA ILE A 234 5.44 -28.46 13.22
C ILE A 234 5.14 -27.38 12.17
N MET A 235 3.86 -27.03 12.00
CA MET A 235 3.44 -26.01 11.04
C MET A 235 3.83 -24.62 11.55
N GLU A 236 3.60 -24.33 12.83
CA GLU A 236 4.01 -23.07 13.46
C GLU A 236 5.51 -22.84 13.37
N GLY A 237 6.32 -23.81 13.78
CA GLY A 237 7.77 -23.73 13.68
C GLY A 237 8.26 -23.51 12.24
N SER A 238 7.64 -24.18 11.26
CA SER A 238 7.99 -24.02 9.84
C SER A 238 7.72 -22.62 9.32
N ILE A 239 6.55 -22.05 9.67
CA ILE A 239 6.16 -20.70 9.28
C ILE A 239 7.05 -19.67 9.99
N LEU A 240 7.28 -19.87 11.29
CA LEU A 240 8.04 -18.96 12.15
C LEU A 240 9.50 -18.79 11.72
N ILE A 241 10.15 -19.84 11.22
CA ILE A 241 11.53 -19.76 10.73
C ILE A 241 11.62 -18.75 9.57
N MET A 242 10.69 -18.81 8.62
CA MET A 242 10.71 -17.94 7.45
C MET A 242 10.13 -16.55 7.75
N SER A 243 9.09 -16.48 8.56
CA SER A 243 8.43 -15.23 8.92
C SER A 243 9.32 -14.32 9.77
N ARG A 244 10.11 -14.87 10.69
CA ARG A 244 11.09 -14.11 11.49
C ARG A 244 12.14 -13.40 10.64
N ALA A 245 12.50 -13.97 9.48
CA ALA A 245 13.36 -13.30 8.52
C ALA A 245 12.64 -12.14 7.79
N GLY A 246 11.30 -12.18 7.71
CA GLY A 246 10.47 -11.31 6.90
C GLY A 246 10.66 -9.81 7.12
N THR A 247 10.72 -9.32 8.36
CA THR A 247 10.94 -7.88 8.61
C THR A 247 12.31 -7.43 8.12
N GLY A 248 13.36 -8.19 8.45
CA GLY A 248 14.74 -7.86 8.08
C GLY A 248 14.97 -7.95 6.58
N THR A 249 14.52 -9.03 5.94
CA THR A 249 14.66 -9.23 4.49
C THR A 249 13.81 -8.24 3.69
N ALA A 250 12.63 -7.85 4.18
CA ALA A 250 11.82 -6.81 3.56
C ALA A 250 12.49 -5.43 3.61
N MET A 251 13.08 -5.07 4.76
CA MET A 251 13.83 -3.81 4.88
C MET A 251 15.12 -3.83 4.06
N PHE A 252 15.81 -4.98 4.00
CA PHE A 252 16.97 -5.16 3.13
C PHE A 252 16.59 -5.03 1.64
N SER A 253 15.51 -5.69 1.22
CA SER A 253 14.95 -5.60 -0.13
C SER A 253 14.51 -4.18 -0.47
N MET A 254 13.96 -3.43 0.50
CA MET A 254 13.68 -2.00 0.35
C MET A 254 14.96 -1.20 0.10
N GLY A 255 16.06 -1.52 0.78
CA GLY A 255 17.38 -0.94 0.54
C GLY A 255 17.93 -1.23 -0.85
N LEU A 256 17.80 -2.48 -1.32
CA LEU A 256 18.13 -2.85 -2.70
C LEU A 256 17.30 -2.06 -3.70
N PHE A 257 15.99 -1.95 -3.46
CA PHE A 257 15.07 -1.18 -4.28
C PHE A 257 15.49 0.29 -4.40
N MET A 258 15.85 0.91 -3.26
CA MET A 258 16.35 2.29 -3.19
C MET A 258 17.64 2.48 -3.98
N ALA A 259 18.57 1.52 -3.90
CA ALA A 259 19.86 1.61 -4.58
C ALA A 259 19.77 1.39 -6.10
N THR A 260 18.78 0.62 -6.54
CA THR A 260 18.52 0.35 -7.97
C THR A 260 17.79 1.50 -8.66
N GLN A 261 17.16 2.42 -7.93
CA GLN A 261 16.61 3.62 -8.54
C GLN A 261 17.73 4.57 -8.99
N GLU A 262 17.62 5.11 -10.20
CA GLU A 262 18.61 6.07 -10.74
C GLU A 262 18.64 7.37 -9.92
N LYS A 263 17.49 7.76 -9.36
CA LYS A 263 17.32 8.98 -8.58
C LYS A 263 16.50 8.69 -7.32
N ILE A 264 16.94 9.24 -6.20
CA ILE A 264 16.20 9.23 -4.92
C ILE A 264 14.91 10.07 -5.05
N ILE A 265 14.98 11.17 -5.81
CA ILE A 265 13.87 12.06 -6.13
C ILE A 265 13.69 12.08 -7.65
N ALA A 266 12.81 11.22 -8.17
CA ALA A 266 12.59 11.08 -9.61
C ALA A 266 11.60 12.13 -10.14
N CYS A 267 10.58 12.49 -9.36
CA CYS A 267 9.46 13.33 -9.80
C CYS A 267 9.67 14.85 -9.59
N GLY A 268 10.83 15.28 -9.09
CA GLY A 268 11.10 16.68 -8.74
C GLY A 268 10.53 17.12 -7.39
N THR A 269 10.95 18.30 -6.91
CA THR A 269 10.66 18.79 -5.55
C THR A 269 9.17 19.05 -5.31
N THR A 270 8.49 19.71 -6.25
CA THR A 270 7.06 20.05 -6.11
C THR A 270 6.18 18.82 -5.94
N LEU A 271 6.38 17.79 -6.76
CA LEU A 271 5.61 16.55 -6.68
C LEU A 271 5.99 15.70 -5.46
N THR A 272 7.25 15.80 -5.00
CA THR A 272 7.69 15.18 -3.75
C THR A 272 6.95 15.79 -2.56
N VAL A 273 6.95 17.13 -2.44
CA VAL A 273 6.24 17.83 -1.36
C VAL A 273 4.76 17.49 -1.40
N PHE A 274 4.13 17.49 -2.57
CA PHE A 274 2.74 17.07 -2.74
C PHE A 274 2.50 15.64 -2.21
N GLY A 275 3.33 14.68 -2.59
CA GLY A 275 3.22 13.30 -2.12
C GLY A 275 3.41 13.16 -0.61
N MET A 276 4.36 13.90 -0.02
CA MET A 276 4.57 13.90 1.44
C MET A 276 3.40 14.52 2.20
N VAL A 277 2.84 15.61 1.69
CA VAL A 277 1.63 16.22 2.28
C VAL A 277 0.46 15.24 2.21
N LEU A 278 0.24 14.56 1.08
CA LEU A 278 -0.81 13.55 1.00
C LEU A 278 -0.59 12.39 1.98
N ARG A 279 0.65 11.88 2.06
CA ARG A 279 0.99 10.72 2.88
C ARG A 279 0.93 11.01 4.37
N PHE A 280 1.61 12.07 4.81
CA PHE A 280 1.85 12.35 6.22
C PHE A 280 0.91 13.39 6.80
N ILE A 281 0.08 14.06 6.01
CA ILE A 281 -0.89 15.05 6.52
C ILE A 281 -2.31 14.68 6.10
N ALA A 282 -2.60 14.59 4.80
CA ALA A 282 -3.96 14.36 4.32
C ALA A 282 -4.52 12.98 4.73
N GLY A 283 -3.73 11.92 4.58
CA GLY A 283 -4.10 10.57 5.04
C GLY A 283 -4.41 10.51 6.53
N PRO A 284 -3.49 10.94 7.42
CA PRO A 284 -3.71 11.02 8.86
C PRO A 284 -4.88 11.92 9.26
N ALA A 285 -5.06 13.07 8.60
CA ALA A 285 -6.18 13.97 8.86
C ALA A 285 -7.53 13.33 8.49
N ALA A 286 -7.63 12.67 7.33
CA ALA A 286 -8.82 11.92 6.95
C ALA A 286 -9.12 10.78 7.94
N MET A 287 -8.07 10.11 8.43
CA MET A 287 -8.21 9.10 9.48
C MET A 287 -8.69 9.69 10.80
N ALA A 288 -8.15 10.83 11.21
CA ALA A 288 -8.60 11.52 12.42
C ALA A 288 -10.08 11.90 12.33
N ILE A 289 -10.51 12.48 11.20
CA ILE A 289 -11.92 12.84 10.97
C ILE A 289 -12.80 11.59 10.99
N GLY A 290 -12.42 10.53 10.27
CA GLY A 290 -13.16 9.27 10.23
C GLY A 290 -13.27 8.61 11.61
N ALA A 291 -12.19 8.63 12.38
CA ALA A 291 -12.13 8.06 13.72
C ALA A 291 -12.99 8.85 14.74
N ILE A 292 -12.94 10.18 14.70
CA ILE A 292 -13.80 11.03 15.54
C ILE A 292 -15.28 10.85 15.15
N ALA A 293 -15.58 10.76 13.84
CA ALA A 293 -16.95 10.59 13.36
C ALA A 293 -17.62 9.29 13.83
N VAL A 294 -16.86 8.21 14.02
CA VAL A 294 -17.38 6.94 14.59
C VAL A 294 -17.28 6.89 16.12
N GLY A 295 -16.75 7.92 16.77
CA GLY A 295 -16.61 7.99 18.23
C GLY A 295 -15.44 7.19 18.79
N LEU A 296 -14.33 7.02 18.06
CA LEU A 296 -13.08 6.50 18.63
C LEU A 296 -12.43 7.52 19.56
N HIS A 297 -11.96 7.06 20.70
CA HIS A 297 -11.29 7.88 21.72
C HIS A 297 -10.05 7.15 22.26
N GLY A 298 -9.19 7.90 22.97
CA GLY A 298 -8.02 7.36 23.64
C GLY A 298 -7.01 6.72 22.68
N ASP A 299 -6.39 5.63 23.11
CA ASP A 299 -5.28 5.01 22.37
C ASP A 299 -5.69 4.46 21.01
N VAL A 300 -6.92 3.96 20.86
CA VAL A 300 -7.41 3.45 19.56
C VAL A 300 -7.46 4.55 18.50
N LEU A 301 -7.86 5.77 18.89
CA LEU A 301 -7.83 6.95 18.01
C LEU A 301 -6.39 7.33 17.65
N ARG A 302 -5.48 7.33 18.62
CA ARG A 302 -4.07 7.68 18.39
C ARG A 302 -3.39 6.69 17.45
N ILE A 303 -3.60 5.39 17.70
CA ILE A 303 -3.06 4.29 16.88
C ILE A 303 -3.61 4.40 15.45
N ALA A 304 -4.90 4.67 15.27
CA ALA A 304 -5.50 4.91 13.97
C ALA A 304 -4.75 6.01 13.17
N ILE A 305 -4.52 7.17 13.80
CA ILE A 305 -3.86 8.30 13.15
C ILE A 305 -2.40 7.99 12.82
N ILE A 306 -1.65 7.39 13.77
CA ILE A 306 -0.23 7.07 13.57
C ILE A 306 -0.07 5.98 12.51
N GLN A 307 -0.95 4.98 12.49
CA GLN A 307 -0.97 3.95 11.44
C GLN A 307 -1.20 4.58 10.06
N ALA A 308 -2.12 5.53 9.94
CA ALA A 308 -2.35 6.25 8.70
C ALA A 308 -1.11 7.07 8.26
N ALA A 309 -0.25 7.48 9.20
CA ALA A 309 0.97 8.25 8.97
C ALA A 309 2.22 7.40 8.70
N LEU A 310 2.14 6.06 8.65
CA LEU A 310 3.28 5.19 8.37
C LEU A 310 3.97 5.50 7.02
N PRO A 311 5.14 4.97 6.67
CA PRO A 311 5.68 5.15 5.32
C PRO A 311 4.84 4.41 4.25
N GLN A 312 5.02 4.81 2.98
CA GLN A 312 4.32 4.23 1.83
C GLN A 312 4.71 2.77 1.58
N SER A 313 3.78 1.93 1.09
CA SER A 313 4.08 0.54 0.72
C SER A 313 4.85 0.41 -0.60
N ILE A 314 5.79 -0.53 -0.69
CA ILE A 314 6.51 -0.85 -1.95
C ILE A 314 5.53 -1.38 -3.01
N THR A 315 4.52 -2.14 -2.59
CA THR A 315 3.49 -2.71 -3.46
C THR A 315 2.77 -1.64 -4.28
N SER A 316 2.57 -0.45 -3.72
CA SER A 316 1.97 0.67 -4.45
C SER A 316 2.81 1.09 -5.66
N PHE A 317 4.14 1.16 -5.50
CA PHE A 317 5.06 1.43 -6.60
C PHE A 317 5.06 0.31 -7.65
N ILE A 318 5.05 -0.96 -7.21
CA ILE A 318 5.03 -2.11 -8.14
C ILE A 318 3.81 -2.02 -9.05
N TYR A 319 2.62 -1.75 -8.49
CA TYR A 319 1.41 -1.56 -9.29
C TYR A 319 1.44 -0.31 -10.15
N ALA A 320 1.94 0.81 -9.64
CA ALA A 320 2.15 2.00 -10.44
C ALA A 320 3.03 1.73 -11.66
N LYS A 321 4.12 0.97 -11.51
CA LYS A 321 5.00 0.59 -12.62
C LYS A 321 4.32 -0.39 -13.58
N GLU A 322 3.67 -1.44 -13.09
CA GLU A 322 2.96 -2.44 -13.91
C GLU A 322 1.85 -1.82 -14.76
N TYR A 323 1.15 -0.83 -14.21
CA TYR A 323 0.03 -0.17 -14.86
C TYR A 323 0.43 1.15 -15.57
N GLY A 324 1.70 1.57 -15.51
CA GLY A 324 2.18 2.80 -16.14
C GLY A 324 1.58 4.09 -15.55
N LEU A 325 1.43 4.16 -14.22
CA LEU A 325 0.85 5.31 -13.51
C LEU A 325 1.84 5.92 -12.54
N HIS A 326 2.42 7.07 -12.91
CA HIS A 326 3.17 7.96 -12.01
C HIS A 326 4.20 7.22 -11.13
N ALA A 327 4.87 6.21 -11.68
CA ALA A 327 5.80 5.35 -10.94
C ALA A 327 6.90 6.15 -10.25
N ASP A 328 7.38 7.24 -10.86
CA ASP A 328 8.38 8.14 -10.30
C ASP A 328 7.90 8.88 -9.04
N VAL A 329 6.60 9.19 -8.96
CA VAL A 329 6.01 9.83 -7.79
C VAL A 329 5.92 8.83 -6.64
N LEU A 330 5.44 7.62 -6.92
CA LEU A 330 5.32 6.57 -5.90
C LEU A 330 6.68 6.05 -5.44
N SER A 331 7.68 5.92 -6.33
CA SER A 331 9.03 5.54 -5.94
C SER A 331 9.62 6.58 -4.98
N THR A 332 9.53 7.87 -5.35
CA THR A 332 10.00 8.97 -4.49
C THR A 332 9.26 8.97 -3.15
N ALA A 333 7.95 8.71 -3.14
CA ALA A 333 7.16 8.62 -1.92
C ALA A 333 7.61 7.46 -1.00
N VAL A 334 7.94 6.30 -1.57
CA VAL A 334 8.48 5.17 -0.81
C VAL A 334 9.86 5.53 -0.25
N ILE A 335 10.78 6.01 -1.09
CA ILE A 335 12.18 6.25 -0.69
C ILE A 335 12.29 7.40 0.32
N PHE A 336 11.80 8.59 -0.05
CA PHE A 336 11.90 9.77 0.80
C PHE A 336 10.98 9.65 2.02
N GLY A 337 9.79 9.07 1.84
CA GLY A 337 8.86 8.84 2.94
C GLY A 337 9.44 7.91 4.00
N MET A 338 10.18 6.87 3.61
CA MET A 338 10.88 6.01 4.57
C MET A 338 11.89 6.80 5.41
N ILE A 339 12.73 7.62 4.78
CA ILE A 339 13.77 8.41 5.48
C ILE A 339 13.15 9.40 6.48
N VAL A 340 12.05 10.06 6.10
CA VAL A 340 11.43 11.11 6.92
C VAL A 340 10.39 10.54 7.91
N SER A 341 9.97 9.28 7.74
CA SER A 341 8.89 8.70 8.55
C SER A 341 9.21 8.62 10.05
N LEU A 342 10.41 8.19 10.45
CA LEU A 342 10.73 8.00 11.87
C LEU A 342 10.59 9.30 12.70
N PRO A 343 11.24 10.44 12.36
CA PRO A 343 11.08 11.67 13.12
C PRO A 343 9.64 12.21 13.06
N LEU A 344 8.94 12.06 11.93
CA LEU A 344 7.53 12.46 11.82
C LEU A 344 6.63 11.65 12.74
N LEU A 345 6.81 10.32 12.79
CA LEU A 345 6.00 9.42 13.60
C LEU A 345 6.22 9.64 15.11
N VAL A 346 7.47 9.93 15.51
CA VAL A 346 7.77 10.37 16.88
C VAL A 346 7.10 11.72 17.19
N GLY A 347 7.10 12.66 16.24
CA GLY A 347 6.37 13.92 16.36
C GLY A 347 4.86 13.71 16.52
N TYR A 348 4.27 12.85 15.71
CA TYR A 348 2.85 12.46 15.82
C TYR A 348 2.54 11.87 17.19
N TYR A 349 3.42 11.00 17.70
CA TYR A 349 3.26 10.41 19.02
C TYR A 349 3.23 11.44 20.14
N ALA A 350 4.20 12.35 20.14
CA ALA A 350 4.31 13.41 21.13
C ALA A 350 3.11 14.36 21.10
N VAL A 351 2.65 14.75 19.91
CA VAL A 351 1.51 15.66 19.74
C VAL A 351 0.20 14.99 20.16
N LEU A 352 -0.04 13.74 19.76
CA LEU A 352 -1.29 13.04 20.09
C LEU A 352 -1.40 12.64 21.56
N GLU A 353 -0.27 12.43 22.25
CA GLU A 353 -0.26 12.31 23.71
C GLU A 353 -0.49 13.64 24.43
N PHE A 354 -0.10 14.77 23.82
CA PHE A 354 -0.31 16.08 24.40
C PHE A 354 -1.78 16.54 24.27
N LEU A 355 -2.47 16.17 23.19
CA LEU A 355 -3.88 16.48 22.93
C LEU A 355 -4.86 15.65 23.79
N ASN A 356 -4.47 15.32 25.03
CA ASN A 356 -5.21 14.48 25.95
C ASN A 356 -6.45 15.18 26.52
#